data_AF-A0A9E1VEG2-F1
#
_entry.id   AF-A0A9E1VEG2-F1
#
_cell.length_a   1.000
_cell.length_b   1.000
_cell.length_c   1.000
_cell.angle_alpha   90.00
_cell.angle_beta   90.00
_cell.angle_gamma   90.00
#
_symmetry.space_group_name_H-M   'P 1'
#
loop_
_entity.id
_entity.type
_entity.pdbx_description
1 polymer ?
#
loop_
_entity_poly.entity_id
_entity_poly.type
_entity_poly.pdbx_seq_one_letter_code
_entity_poly.pdbx_strand_id
1 'polypeptide(L)'
;MENVDTEGYIFLEPSAGGGAFYDLLPQDRRIGIDLHDRRPEFIKQNFLSWFPGEDSKKYIVIGNPPFGVRGAYALAFVNRAFLFAEYVAFILPMSFHSNGKGSNMKRVANGHLVFSKVLEKEKFFSPDSNREIKVNALFQIWKRGPGESIFPDYDTSEYVDIYTVCNSPDRLCGLDKIGKYDFYVSSSYFGNSLKTVYSFEDVKYGSGYGVVLKKNKEEVLRKIREIEWNKYATVATNSCKHIRKYSIETCLYDLGFGKKLHHKSYSKNNTTYIDETIT
;
A
#
# COMPACT_ATOMS: atom_id res chain seq x y z
N MET A 1 13.29 -4.41 14.05
CA MET A 1 12.27 -5.42 13.66
C MET A 1 11.93 -6.21 14.89
N GLU A 2 10.65 -6.54 15.09
CA GLU A 2 10.22 -7.48 16.12
C GLU A 2 10.92 -8.82 15.90
N ASN A 3 11.49 -9.39 16.96
CA ASN A 3 12.08 -10.72 16.90
C ASN A 3 10.95 -11.72 17.16
N VAL A 4 10.45 -12.36 16.10
CA VAL A 4 9.33 -13.30 16.19
C VAL A 4 9.91 -14.70 16.34
N ASP A 5 9.69 -15.32 17.49
CA ASP A 5 9.91 -16.75 17.64
C ASP A 5 8.88 -17.50 16.80
N THR A 6 9.37 -18.29 15.85
CA THR A 6 8.52 -18.99 14.89
C THR A 6 8.19 -20.41 15.32
N GLU A 7 8.76 -20.99 16.37
CA GLU A 7 8.62 -22.43 16.70
C GLU A 7 7.16 -22.88 16.83
N GLY A 8 6.29 -22.03 17.40
CA GLY A 8 4.86 -22.33 17.58
C GLY A 8 3.95 -22.09 16.37
N TYR A 9 4.49 -21.77 15.20
CA TYR A 9 3.70 -21.45 14.01
C TYR A 9 3.60 -22.62 13.03
N ILE A 10 2.52 -22.66 12.25
CA ILE A 10 2.43 -23.45 11.03
C ILE A 10 2.60 -22.50 9.85
N PHE A 11 3.47 -22.87 8.92
CA PHE A 11 3.65 -22.12 7.69
C PHE A 11 2.65 -22.58 6.64
N LEU A 12 2.02 -21.64 5.95
CA LEU A 12 1.04 -21.91 4.91
C LEU A 12 1.43 -21.19 3.62
N GLU A 13 1.56 -21.94 2.52
CA GLU A 13 1.65 -21.40 1.16
C GLU A 13 0.32 -21.61 0.41
N PRO A 14 -0.49 -20.55 0.20
CA PRO A 14 -1.88 -20.65 -0.27
C PRO A 14 -2.08 -20.76 -1.79
N SER A 15 -0.99 -20.70 -2.55
CA SER A 15 -0.95 -20.80 -4.01
C SER A 15 0.41 -21.38 -4.40
N ALA A 16 0.67 -22.59 -3.93
CA ALA A 16 2.01 -23.16 -3.83
C ALA A 16 2.69 -23.34 -5.18
N GLY A 17 1.94 -23.50 -6.28
CA GLY A 17 2.50 -23.58 -7.62
C GLY A 17 3.49 -24.75 -7.73
N GLY A 18 4.76 -24.43 -7.96
CA GLY A 18 5.85 -25.42 -7.96
C GLY A 18 6.44 -25.76 -6.58
N GLY A 19 6.05 -25.04 -5.53
CA GLY A 19 6.59 -25.21 -4.16
C GLY A 19 7.81 -24.36 -3.83
N ALA A 20 8.02 -23.25 -4.55
CA ALA A 20 9.23 -22.42 -4.42
C ALA A 20 9.45 -21.89 -2.99
N PHE A 21 8.38 -21.54 -2.27
CA PHE A 21 8.49 -21.25 -0.83
C PHE A 21 8.34 -22.53 -0.01
N TYR A 22 7.33 -23.35 -0.27
CA TYR A 22 6.99 -24.57 0.47
C TYR A 22 8.20 -25.45 0.77
N ASP A 23 9.05 -25.68 -0.22
CA ASP A 23 10.21 -26.56 -0.09
C ASP A 23 11.27 -26.03 0.89
N LEU A 24 11.29 -24.70 1.12
CA LEU A 24 12.16 -24.02 2.08
C LEU A 24 11.56 -23.94 3.50
N LEU A 25 10.27 -24.26 3.66
CA LEU A 25 9.57 -24.20 4.94
C LEU A 25 9.84 -25.47 5.77
N PRO A 26 9.78 -25.38 7.12
CA PRO A 26 9.97 -26.53 8.01
C PRO A 26 9.00 -27.68 7.68
N GLN A 27 9.55 -28.87 7.41
CA GLN A 27 8.79 -30.00 6.84
C GLN A 27 7.68 -30.52 7.76
N ASP A 28 7.89 -30.44 9.06
CA ASP A 28 7.00 -30.91 10.12
C ASP A 28 5.83 -29.95 10.40
N ARG A 29 5.88 -28.72 9.88
CA ARG A 29 4.92 -27.65 10.19
C ARG A 29 4.67 -26.72 9.01
N ARG A 30 4.45 -27.31 7.84
CA ARG A 30 4.09 -26.60 6.60
C ARG A 30 2.83 -27.17 5.94
N ILE A 31 2.05 -26.30 5.31
CA ILE A 31 0.87 -26.64 4.50
C ILE A 31 1.04 -25.96 3.14
N GLY A 32 0.83 -26.72 2.07
CA GLY A 32 0.75 -26.20 0.70
C GLY A 32 -0.66 -26.36 0.17
N ILE A 33 -1.21 -25.29 -0.42
CA ILE A 33 -2.52 -25.32 -1.08
C ILE A 33 -2.29 -24.85 -2.51
N ASP A 34 -2.85 -25.57 -3.47
CA ASP A 34 -2.92 -25.13 -4.87
C ASP A 34 -4.31 -25.41 -5.43
N LEU A 35 -4.75 -24.56 -6.37
CA LEU A 35 -6.03 -24.77 -7.04
C LEU A 35 -5.98 -26.00 -7.95
N HIS A 36 -4.80 -26.32 -8.47
CA HIS A 36 -4.58 -27.43 -9.38
C HIS A 36 -3.83 -28.57 -8.68
N ASP A 37 -3.92 -29.75 -9.27
CA ASP A 37 -3.25 -30.95 -8.79
C ASP A 37 -1.77 -30.95 -9.22
N ARG A 38 -0.99 -30.01 -8.69
CA ARG A 38 0.42 -29.82 -9.09
C ARG A 38 1.38 -30.76 -8.38
N ARG A 39 1.09 -31.08 -7.11
CA ARG A 39 1.89 -31.97 -6.25
C ARG A 39 0.98 -32.74 -5.30
N PRO A 40 1.22 -34.05 -5.07
CA PRO A 40 0.45 -34.86 -4.13
C PRO A 40 0.46 -34.34 -2.68
N GLU A 41 1.52 -33.62 -2.28
CA GLU A 41 1.65 -33.04 -0.94
C GLU A 41 0.77 -31.81 -0.72
N PHE A 42 0.21 -31.23 -1.79
CA PHE A 42 -0.62 -30.03 -1.70
C PHE A 42 -2.09 -30.39 -1.55
N ILE A 43 -2.78 -29.60 -0.72
CA ILE A 43 -4.23 -29.63 -0.64
C ILE A 43 -4.77 -28.97 -1.91
N LYS A 44 -5.47 -29.74 -2.74
CA LYS A 44 -6.13 -29.24 -3.96
C LYS A 44 -7.42 -28.50 -3.60
N GLN A 45 -7.34 -27.17 -3.45
CA GLN A 45 -8.49 -26.35 -3.07
C GLN A 45 -8.30 -24.88 -3.48
N ASN A 46 -9.41 -24.17 -3.70
CA ASN A 46 -9.39 -22.72 -3.75
C ASN A 46 -9.08 -22.13 -2.36
N PHE A 47 -7.91 -21.51 -2.18
CA PHE A 47 -7.53 -20.89 -0.91
C PHE A 47 -8.53 -19.85 -0.39
N LEU A 48 -9.20 -19.12 -1.28
CA LEU A 48 -10.19 -18.10 -0.86
C LEU A 48 -11.38 -18.71 -0.11
N SER A 49 -11.62 -20.02 -0.21
CA SER A 49 -12.61 -20.77 0.58
C SER A 49 -11.99 -21.70 1.64
N TRP A 50 -10.67 -21.82 1.71
CA TRP A 50 -9.98 -22.72 2.65
C TRP A 50 -9.82 -22.12 4.04
N PHE A 51 -10.11 -22.91 5.09
CA PHE A 51 -9.89 -22.55 6.49
C PHE A 51 -8.99 -23.58 7.18
N PRO A 52 -8.21 -23.18 8.20
CA PRO A 52 -7.51 -24.13 9.04
C PRO A 52 -8.50 -25.06 9.75
N GLY A 53 -8.12 -26.32 9.93
CA GLY A 53 -8.97 -27.30 10.62
C GLY A 53 -9.04 -27.09 12.14
N GLU A 54 -8.16 -26.27 12.72
CA GLU A 54 -8.08 -26.01 14.16
C GLU A 54 -7.77 -24.53 14.42
N ASP A 55 -8.62 -23.87 15.20
CA ASP A 55 -8.49 -22.43 15.51
C ASP A 55 -7.40 -22.12 16.56
N SER A 56 -6.92 -23.13 17.31
CA SER A 56 -5.91 -22.96 18.36
C SER A 56 -4.49 -22.79 17.82
N LYS A 57 -4.26 -23.13 16.54
CA LYS A 57 -2.96 -23.07 15.89
C LYS A 57 -2.66 -21.66 15.40
N LYS A 58 -1.37 -21.28 15.47
CA LYS A 58 -0.88 -20.00 14.93
C LYS A 58 -0.34 -20.20 13.52
N TYR A 59 -0.67 -19.29 12.61
CA TYR A 59 -0.28 -19.39 11.21
C TYR A 59 0.56 -18.21 10.75
N ILE A 60 1.61 -18.51 9.98
CA ILE A 60 2.33 -17.56 9.12
C ILE A 60 2.01 -17.96 7.68
N VAL A 61 1.43 -17.04 6.93
CA VAL A 61 1.14 -17.25 5.52
C VAL A 61 2.24 -16.61 4.69
N ILE A 62 2.87 -17.38 3.80
CA ILE A 62 3.99 -16.93 2.97
C ILE A 62 3.81 -17.40 1.53
N GLY A 63 4.22 -16.61 0.55
CA GLY A 63 4.16 -17.03 -0.85
C GLY A 63 4.12 -15.89 -1.88
N ASN A 64 3.72 -16.26 -3.09
CA ASN A 64 3.51 -15.34 -4.20
C ASN A 64 2.09 -15.55 -4.77
N PRO A 65 1.06 -14.89 -4.22
CA PRO A 65 -0.31 -15.06 -4.68
C PRO A 65 -0.47 -14.59 -6.13
N PRO A 66 -1.45 -15.12 -6.88
CA PRO A 66 -1.80 -14.57 -8.18
C PRO A 66 -2.18 -13.09 -8.04
N PHE A 67 -1.62 -12.21 -8.88
CA PHE A 67 -1.83 -10.77 -8.72
C PHE A 67 -3.27 -10.36 -9.10
N GLY A 68 -3.80 -10.90 -10.19
CA GLY A 68 -5.06 -10.45 -10.77
C GLY A 68 -5.02 -9.01 -11.30
N VAL A 69 -6.12 -8.57 -11.92
CA VAL A 69 -6.20 -7.22 -12.49
C VAL A 69 -6.02 -6.18 -11.37
N ARG A 70 -5.04 -5.28 -11.55
CA ARG A 70 -4.69 -4.23 -10.58
C ARG A 70 -4.38 -4.75 -9.16
N GLY A 71 -3.99 -6.02 -9.00
CA GLY A 71 -3.67 -6.61 -7.70
C GLY A 71 -4.90 -7.07 -6.90
N ALA A 72 -6.06 -7.24 -7.53
CA ALA A 72 -7.30 -7.61 -6.84
C ALA A 72 -7.23 -8.98 -6.15
N TYR A 73 -6.61 -9.98 -6.78
CA TYR A 73 -6.48 -11.32 -6.19
C TYR A 73 -5.46 -11.32 -5.07
N ALA A 74 -4.32 -10.66 -5.24
CA ALA A 74 -3.34 -10.50 -4.17
C ALA A 74 -3.96 -9.85 -2.92
N LEU A 75 -4.81 -8.82 -3.08
CA LEU A 75 -5.54 -8.22 -1.97
C LEU A 75 -6.54 -9.19 -1.31
N ALA A 76 -7.27 -9.97 -2.11
CA ALA A 76 -8.18 -10.99 -1.59
C ALA A 76 -7.42 -12.06 -0.78
N PHE A 77 -6.25 -12.49 -1.25
CA PHE A 77 -5.39 -13.45 -0.55
C PHE A 77 -4.88 -12.90 0.79
N VAL A 78 -4.41 -11.63 0.83
CA VAL A 78 -3.98 -10.99 2.09
C VAL A 78 -5.15 -10.93 3.08
N ASN A 79 -6.30 -10.43 2.66
CA ASN A 79 -7.47 -10.31 3.52
C ASN A 79 -8.02 -11.67 3.97
N ARG A 80 -7.95 -12.68 3.10
CA ARG A 80 -8.32 -14.06 3.42
C ARG A 80 -7.40 -14.63 4.51
N ALA A 81 -6.10 -14.47 4.34
CA ALA A 81 -5.12 -14.95 5.29
C ALA A 81 -5.34 -14.33 6.69
N PHE A 82 -5.68 -13.05 6.76
CA PHE A 82 -5.94 -12.37 8.04
C PHE A 82 -7.17 -12.82 8.81
N LEU A 83 -8.00 -13.70 8.26
CA LEU A 83 -9.06 -14.34 9.03
C LEU A 83 -8.49 -15.26 10.13
N PHE A 84 -7.30 -15.85 9.93
CA PHE A 84 -6.72 -16.81 10.87
C PHE A 84 -5.22 -16.62 11.13
N ALA A 85 -4.47 -16.05 10.18
CA ALA A 85 -3.03 -15.89 10.27
C ALA A 85 -2.62 -14.67 11.10
N GLU A 86 -1.51 -14.81 11.84
CA GLU A 86 -0.93 -13.69 12.59
C GLU A 86 -0.02 -12.85 11.70
N TYR A 87 0.68 -13.49 10.76
CA TYR A 87 1.56 -12.82 9.81
C TYR A 87 1.25 -13.26 8.37
N VAL A 88 1.36 -12.30 7.45
CA VAL A 88 1.24 -12.52 6.00
C VAL A 88 2.45 -11.92 5.31
N ALA A 89 3.24 -12.76 4.65
CA ALA A 89 4.49 -12.42 3.99
C ALA A 89 4.42 -12.75 2.50
N PHE A 90 4.11 -11.76 1.66
CA PHE A 90 3.88 -12.01 0.23
C PHE A 90 4.78 -11.20 -0.69
N ILE A 91 5.08 -11.80 -1.85
CA ILE A 91 5.43 -11.05 -3.06
C ILE A 91 4.13 -10.47 -3.63
N LEU A 92 4.08 -9.15 -3.80
CA LEU A 92 2.90 -8.39 -4.19
C LEU A 92 3.21 -7.46 -5.36
N PRO A 93 2.19 -7.06 -6.16
CA PRO A 93 2.38 -6.07 -7.22
C PRO A 93 2.60 -4.67 -6.66
N MET A 94 3.27 -3.80 -7.43
CA MET A 94 3.54 -2.40 -7.06
C MET A 94 2.30 -1.56 -6.68
N SER A 95 1.07 -2.01 -6.96
CA SER A 95 -0.14 -1.38 -6.45
C SER A 95 -0.27 -1.41 -4.91
N PHE A 96 0.49 -2.26 -4.23
CA PHE A 96 0.68 -2.26 -2.77
C PHE A 96 1.74 -1.26 -2.28
N HIS A 97 2.49 -0.64 -3.18
CA HIS A 97 3.47 0.40 -2.86
C HIS A 97 2.89 1.80 -3.10
N SER A 98 1.74 2.09 -2.49
CA SER A 98 1.05 3.38 -2.67
C SER A 98 0.27 3.80 -1.42
N ASN A 99 0.49 5.03 -0.99
CA ASN A 99 -0.28 5.71 0.06
C ASN A 99 -1.54 6.43 -0.45
N GLY A 100 -1.89 6.26 -1.73
CA GLY A 100 -3.09 6.87 -2.30
C GLY A 100 -4.38 6.30 -1.69
N LYS A 101 -5.42 7.14 -1.61
CA LYS A 101 -6.78 6.69 -1.25
C LYS A 101 -7.21 5.55 -2.19
N GLY A 102 -7.63 4.43 -1.61
CA GLY A 102 -8.07 3.25 -2.36
C GLY A 102 -6.94 2.37 -2.90
N SER A 103 -5.68 2.60 -2.53
CA SER A 103 -4.60 1.66 -2.85
C SER A 103 -4.86 0.29 -2.23
N ASN A 104 -4.28 -0.77 -2.80
CA ASN A 104 -4.44 -2.11 -2.22
C ASN A 104 -3.88 -2.17 -0.80
N MET A 105 -2.78 -1.48 -0.53
CA MET A 105 -2.20 -1.36 0.80
C MET A 105 -3.20 -0.80 1.82
N LYS A 106 -3.93 0.27 1.48
CA LYS A 106 -4.95 0.88 2.36
C LYS A 106 -6.26 0.07 2.45
N ARG A 107 -6.43 -0.94 1.60
CA ARG A 107 -7.59 -1.83 1.57
C ARG A 107 -7.34 -3.16 2.29
N VAL A 108 -6.14 -3.38 2.80
CA VAL A 108 -5.85 -4.52 3.68
C VAL A 108 -6.66 -4.35 4.97
N ALA A 109 -7.49 -5.33 5.27
CA ALA A 109 -8.32 -5.36 6.46
C ALA A 109 -7.62 -6.15 7.57
N ASN A 110 -7.81 -5.71 8.82
CA ASN A 110 -7.34 -6.41 10.02
C ASN A 110 -5.83 -6.67 10.08
N GLY A 111 -5.02 -5.85 9.42
CA GLY A 111 -3.56 -5.93 9.53
C GLY A 111 -2.87 -4.59 9.28
N HIS A 112 -1.62 -4.51 9.71
CA HIS A 112 -0.73 -3.37 9.49
C HIS A 112 0.60 -3.83 8.89
N LEU A 113 1.17 -3.01 8.02
CA LEU A 113 2.41 -3.32 7.29
C LEU A 113 3.61 -3.10 8.20
N VAL A 114 4.41 -4.14 8.44
CA VAL A 114 5.59 -4.10 9.33
C VAL A 114 6.91 -4.15 8.57
N PHE A 115 6.89 -4.61 7.31
CA PHE A 115 8.07 -4.63 6.44
C PHE A 115 7.69 -4.49 4.98
N SER A 116 8.48 -3.73 4.21
CA SER A 116 8.33 -3.65 2.76
C SER A 116 9.69 -3.48 2.09
N LYS A 117 9.95 -4.29 1.05
CA LYS A 117 11.15 -4.21 0.22
C LYS A 117 10.75 -4.31 -1.25
N VAL A 118 11.11 -3.31 -2.05
CA VAL A 118 10.95 -3.36 -3.50
C VAL A 118 11.92 -4.41 -4.06
N LEU A 119 11.42 -5.26 -4.96
CA LEU A 119 12.17 -6.29 -5.67
C LEU A 119 12.44 -5.77 -7.09
N GLU A 120 13.53 -5.03 -7.26
CA GLU A 120 13.84 -4.37 -8.52
C GLU A 120 14.37 -5.37 -9.56
N LYS A 121 13.80 -5.33 -10.77
CA LYS A 121 14.29 -6.08 -11.96
C LYS A 121 14.33 -7.61 -11.78
N GLU A 122 13.63 -8.14 -10.80
CA GLU A 122 13.50 -9.58 -10.62
C GLU A 122 12.75 -10.22 -11.79
N LYS A 123 13.14 -11.47 -12.08
CA LYS A 123 12.49 -12.30 -13.09
C LYS A 123 11.60 -13.32 -12.38
N PHE A 124 10.37 -13.43 -12.84
CA PHE A 124 9.42 -14.42 -12.36
C PHE A 124 9.14 -15.42 -13.47
N PHE A 125 9.14 -16.70 -13.13
CA PHE A 125 8.70 -17.73 -14.07
C PHE A 125 7.17 -17.75 -14.11
N SER A 126 6.61 -17.68 -15.32
CA SER A 126 5.17 -17.85 -15.56
C SER A 126 4.93 -19.27 -16.09
N PRO A 127 4.31 -20.16 -15.29
CA PRO A 127 3.97 -21.51 -15.75
C PRO A 127 3.03 -21.49 -16.96
N ASP A 128 2.09 -20.54 -17.00
CA ASP A 128 1.08 -20.46 -18.06
C ASP A 128 1.66 -20.10 -19.44
N SER A 129 2.73 -19.30 -19.46
CA SER A 129 3.41 -18.89 -20.69
C SER A 129 4.73 -19.61 -20.95
N ASN A 130 5.16 -20.46 -20.01
CA ASN A 130 6.47 -21.13 -19.98
C ASN A 130 7.65 -20.19 -20.27
N ARG A 131 7.61 -18.98 -19.70
CA ARG A 131 8.58 -17.90 -19.96
C ARG A 131 8.91 -17.12 -18.69
N GLU A 132 10.10 -16.54 -18.67
CA GLU A 132 10.48 -15.53 -17.69
C GLU A 132 9.81 -14.19 -18.03
N ILE A 133 9.13 -13.62 -17.05
CA ILE A 133 8.57 -12.27 -17.12
C ILE A 133 9.32 -11.35 -16.16
N LYS A 134 9.61 -10.13 -16.61
CA LYS A 134 10.12 -9.07 -15.74
C LYS A 134 8.94 -8.27 -15.22
N VAL A 135 8.75 -8.30 -13.91
CA VAL A 135 7.66 -7.57 -13.26
C VAL A 135 8.26 -6.85 -12.06
N ASN A 136 7.97 -5.56 -11.92
CA ASN A 136 8.28 -4.87 -10.67
C ASN A 136 7.31 -5.38 -9.61
N ALA A 137 7.87 -5.94 -8.54
CA ALA A 137 7.13 -6.46 -7.41
C ALA A 137 7.75 -5.91 -6.11
N LEU A 138 7.11 -6.21 -4.99
CA LEU A 138 7.66 -5.95 -3.67
C LEU A 138 7.35 -7.11 -2.74
N PHE A 139 8.26 -7.38 -1.82
CA PHE A 139 8.02 -8.28 -0.71
C PHE A 139 7.51 -7.47 0.48
N GLN A 140 6.39 -7.88 1.07
CA GLN A 140 5.82 -7.23 2.24
C GLN A 140 5.51 -8.24 3.33
N ILE A 141 5.73 -7.85 4.58
CA ILE A 141 5.27 -8.57 5.77
C ILE A 141 4.26 -7.70 6.49
N TRP A 142 3.12 -8.30 6.79
CA TRP A 142 2.00 -7.69 7.47
C TRP A 142 1.70 -8.47 8.75
N LYS A 143 1.29 -7.77 9.80
CA LYS A 143 0.89 -8.34 11.10
C LYS A 143 -0.60 -8.11 11.34
N ARG A 144 -1.29 -9.12 11.87
CA ARG A 144 -2.73 -9.07 12.19
C ARG A 144 -2.98 -8.09 13.34
N GLY A 145 -4.12 -7.40 13.26
CA GLY A 145 -4.61 -6.53 14.32
C GLY A 145 -4.13 -5.08 14.21
N PRO A 146 -4.48 -4.26 15.21
CA PRO A 146 -4.07 -2.85 15.24
C PRO A 146 -2.55 -2.75 15.44
N GLY A 147 -1.96 -1.73 14.83
CA GLY A 147 -0.54 -1.44 14.98
C GLY A 147 -0.10 -0.31 14.07
N GLU A 148 1.15 0.09 14.22
CA GLU A 148 1.73 1.14 13.39
C GLU A 148 2.23 0.55 12.07
N SER A 149 1.69 1.05 10.97
CA SER A 149 2.24 0.78 9.63
C SER A 149 3.55 1.54 9.45
N ILE A 150 4.52 0.93 8.77
CA ILE A 150 5.76 1.61 8.33
C ILE A 150 5.49 2.80 7.39
N PHE A 151 4.29 2.87 6.81
CA PHE A 151 3.78 4.05 6.12
C PHE A 151 2.60 4.65 6.90
N PRO A 152 2.88 5.56 7.85
CA PRO A 152 1.85 6.20 8.66
C PRO A 152 1.00 7.17 7.83
N ASP A 153 -0.22 7.44 8.30
CA ASP A 153 -1.06 8.53 7.81
C ASP A 153 -1.10 9.66 8.83
N TYR A 154 -1.31 10.87 8.33
CA TYR A 154 -1.40 12.06 9.14
C TYR A 154 -2.71 12.79 8.86
N ASP A 155 -3.36 13.23 9.93
CA ASP A 155 -4.53 14.09 9.86
C ASP A 155 -4.12 15.53 10.13
N THR A 156 -4.21 16.34 9.08
CA THR A 156 -3.92 17.78 9.10
C THR A 156 -5.20 18.61 8.97
N SER A 157 -6.37 17.97 9.03
CA SER A 157 -7.66 18.61 8.74
C SER A 157 -8.06 19.69 9.74
N GLU A 158 -7.46 19.74 10.93
CA GLU A 158 -7.64 20.87 11.85
C GLU A 158 -6.99 22.17 11.30
N TYR A 159 -5.87 22.03 10.59
CA TYR A 159 -5.03 23.14 10.18
C TYR A 159 -5.28 23.57 8.74
N VAL A 160 -5.57 22.61 7.84
CA VAL A 160 -5.60 22.87 6.40
C VAL A 160 -6.71 22.11 5.67
N ASP A 161 -7.11 22.64 4.53
CA ASP A 161 -7.81 21.90 3.48
C ASP A 161 -6.93 21.83 2.24
N ILE A 162 -6.75 20.62 1.69
CA ILE A 162 -5.88 20.38 0.53
C ILE A 162 -6.76 19.95 -0.65
N TYR A 163 -6.67 20.69 -1.75
CA TYR A 163 -7.44 20.46 -2.96
C TYR A 163 -6.52 20.16 -4.13
N THR A 164 -6.90 19.22 -5.00
CA THR A 164 -6.25 19.06 -6.29
C THR A 164 -6.58 20.27 -7.16
N VAL A 165 -5.57 20.87 -7.80
CA VAL A 165 -5.76 21.91 -8.80
C VAL A 165 -5.19 21.44 -10.14
N CYS A 166 -5.92 21.62 -11.22
CA CYS A 166 -5.53 21.13 -12.54
C CYS A 166 -6.17 21.96 -13.64
N ASN A 167 -5.37 22.44 -14.59
CA ASN A 167 -5.79 23.20 -15.77
C ASN A 167 -5.82 22.36 -17.07
N SER A 168 -5.71 21.03 -16.96
CA SER A 168 -5.89 20.16 -18.11
C SER A 168 -7.37 20.16 -18.52
N PRO A 169 -7.72 20.38 -19.80
CA PRO A 169 -9.12 20.43 -20.26
C PRO A 169 -9.95 19.21 -19.83
N ASP A 170 -9.36 18.01 -19.88
CA ASP A 170 -10.03 16.75 -19.51
C ASP A 170 -10.22 16.55 -17.99
N ARG A 171 -9.56 17.37 -17.16
CA ARG A 171 -9.48 17.20 -15.70
C ARG A 171 -9.45 18.55 -14.97
N LEU A 172 -10.25 19.52 -15.42
CA LEU A 172 -10.37 20.81 -14.75
C LEU A 172 -10.84 20.59 -13.30
N CYS A 173 -10.04 21.03 -12.34
CA CYS A 173 -10.33 20.82 -10.92
C CYS A 173 -9.74 21.96 -10.09
N GLY A 174 -10.49 22.43 -9.10
CA GLY A 174 -10.04 23.42 -8.10
C GLY A 174 -9.78 24.83 -8.64
N LEU A 175 -9.99 25.09 -9.93
CA LEU A 175 -9.74 26.40 -10.53
C LEU A 175 -10.77 27.45 -10.08
N ASP A 176 -11.97 27.03 -9.68
CA ASP A 176 -13.04 27.87 -9.13
C ASP A 176 -12.66 28.56 -7.80
N LYS A 177 -11.60 28.06 -7.14
CA LYS A 177 -11.08 28.58 -5.87
C LYS A 177 -9.75 29.30 -6.03
N ILE A 178 -9.30 29.56 -7.26
CA ILE A 178 -8.13 30.43 -7.48
C ILE A 178 -8.35 31.77 -6.78
N GLY A 179 -7.32 32.26 -6.10
CA GLY A 179 -7.39 33.45 -5.22
C GLY A 179 -7.82 33.16 -3.78
N LYS A 180 -8.35 31.97 -3.47
CA LYS A 180 -8.66 31.54 -2.08
C LYS A 180 -7.58 30.67 -1.47
N TYR A 181 -6.70 30.10 -2.28
CA TYR A 181 -5.59 29.27 -1.80
C TYR A 181 -4.49 30.15 -1.21
N ASP A 182 -3.96 29.74 -0.07
CA ASP A 182 -2.87 30.42 0.62
C ASP A 182 -1.50 30.07 0.03
N PHE A 183 -1.38 28.87 -0.55
CA PHE A 183 -0.22 28.46 -1.33
C PHE A 183 -0.55 27.26 -2.21
N TYR A 184 0.38 26.96 -3.12
CA TYR A 184 0.31 25.81 -4.03
C TYR A 184 1.59 24.99 -4.00
N VAL A 185 1.44 23.71 -4.34
CA VAL A 185 2.55 22.77 -4.53
C VAL A 185 2.33 22.01 -5.84
N SER A 186 3.34 22.00 -6.71
CA SER A 186 3.27 21.28 -7.98
C SER A 186 3.22 19.76 -7.74
N SER A 187 2.36 19.05 -8.46
CA SER A 187 2.18 17.59 -8.27
C SER A 187 3.31 16.77 -8.91
N SER A 188 3.96 17.34 -9.92
CA SER A 188 5.05 16.70 -10.67
C SER A 188 6.09 17.74 -11.07
N TYR A 189 7.36 17.35 -11.09
CA TYR A 189 8.48 18.22 -11.48
C TYR A 189 9.72 17.41 -11.85
N PHE A 190 10.59 18.03 -12.64
CA PHE A 190 11.94 17.56 -12.89
C PHE A 190 12.96 18.43 -12.15
N GLY A 191 14.14 17.86 -11.90
CA GLY A 191 15.26 18.54 -11.27
C GLY A 191 15.39 18.30 -9.78
N ASN A 192 16.24 19.10 -9.13
CA ASN A 192 16.65 18.94 -7.74
C ASN A 192 16.12 20.02 -6.80
N SER A 193 15.11 20.78 -7.20
CA SER A 193 14.39 21.64 -6.25
C SER A 193 12.94 21.82 -6.67
N LEU A 194 12.07 21.84 -5.67
CA LEU A 194 10.71 22.33 -5.77
C LEU A 194 10.40 23.12 -4.50
N LYS A 195 10.03 24.38 -4.69
CA LYS A 195 9.54 25.27 -3.64
C LYS A 195 8.02 25.40 -3.69
N THR A 196 7.46 25.85 -2.58
CA THR A 196 6.08 26.32 -2.51
C THR A 196 5.91 27.56 -3.37
N VAL A 197 4.79 27.68 -4.07
CA VAL A 197 4.44 28.86 -4.89
C VAL A 197 3.14 29.48 -4.40
N TYR A 198 2.91 30.75 -4.72
CA TYR A 198 1.77 31.51 -4.20
C TYR A 198 0.80 31.97 -5.29
N SER A 199 1.16 31.78 -6.56
CA SER A 199 0.28 31.95 -7.71
C SER A 199 0.06 30.61 -8.42
N PHE A 200 -1.12 30.43 -9.02
CA PHE A 200 -1.41 29.20 -9.76
C PHE A 200 -0.58 29.11 -11.06
N GLU A 201 -0.24 30.24 -11.66
CA GLU A 201 0.57 30.36 -12.86
C GLU A 201 1.98 29.79 -12.67
N ASP A 202 2.48 29.80 -11.43
CA ASP A 202 3.79 29.25 -11.07
C ASP A 202 3.74 27.72 -10.80
N VAL A 203 2.55 27.12 -10.81
CA VAL A 203 2.39 25.68 -10.63
C VAL A 203 2.87 24.97 -11.90
N LYS A 204 3.93 24.17 -11.76
CA LYS A 204 4.53 23.45 -12.87
C LYS A 204 3.50 22.57 -13.57
N TYR A 205 3.48 22.66 -14.90
CA TYR A 205 2.58 21.91 -15.79
C TYR A 205 1.09 22.11 -15.50
N GLY A 206 0.72 23.18 -14.79
CA GLY A 206 -0.68 23.51 -14.50
C GLY A 206 -1.40 22.44 -13.66
N SER A 207 -0.67 21.61 -12.90
CA SER A 207 -1.26 20.56 -12.07
C SER A 207 -0.55 20.39 -10.74
N GLY A 208 -1.31 20.48 -9.66
CA GLY A 208 -0.78 20.50 -8.30
C GLY A 208 -1.83 20.38 -7.23
N TYR A 209 -1.51 20.95 -6.08
CA TYR A 209 -2.40 21.07 -4.95
C TYR A 209 -2.47 22.53 -4.52
N GLY A 210 -3.69 23.03 -4.34
CA GLY A 210 -3.97 24.29 -3.67
C GLY A 210 -4.33 24.02 -2.21
N VAL A 211 -3.75 24.79 -1.29
CA VAL A 211 -3.95 24.61 0.15
C VAL A 211 -4.62 25.84 0.74
N VAL A 212 -5.66 25.63 1.55
CA VAL A 212 -6.33 26.66 2.35
C VAL A 212 -5.99 26.43 3.82
N LEU A 213 -5.50 27.45 4.50
CA LEU A 213 -5.11 27.43 5.90
C LEU A 213 -6.28 27.88 6.78
N LYS A 214 -6.59 27.08 7.80
CA LYS A 214 -7.68 27.33 8.75
C LYS A 214 -7.18 27.84 10.10
N LYS A 215 -6.00 27.38 10.53
CA LYS A 215 -5.43 27.66 11.85
C LYS A 215 -3.92 27.88 11.75
N ASN A 216 -3.35 28.69 12.67
CA ASN A 216 -1.92 29.04 12.73
C ASN A 216 -1.34 29.55 11.39
N LYS A 217 -2.14 30.29 10.62
CA LYS A 217 -1.84 30.67 9.23
C LYS A 217 -0.45 31.27 9.03
N GLU A 218 -0.10 32.30 9.81
CA GLU A 218 1.20 32.99 9.69
C GLU A 218 2.37 32.05 9.98
N GLU A 219 2.24 31.21 11.01
CA GLU A 219 3.29 30.27 11.39
C GLU A 219 3.49 29.18 10.33
N VAL A 220 2.39 28.63 9.80
CA VAL A 220 2.43 27.65 8.71
C VAL A 220 3.07 28.25 7.47
N LEU A 221 2.66 29.47 7.07
CA LEU A 221 3.22 30.15 5.90
C LEU A 221 4.72 30.44 6.05
N ARG A 222 5.17 30.86 7.24
CA ARG A 222 6.59 31.09 7.53
C ARG A 222 7.39 29.80 7.39
N LYS A 223 6.90 28.68 7.93
CA LYS A 223 7.58 27.39 7.87
C LYS A 223 7.56 26.79 6.45
N ILE A 224 6.42 26.84 5.74
CA ILE A 224 6.25 26.21 4.42
C ILE A 224 7.07 26.90 3.31
N ARG A 225 7.40 28.18 3.50
CA ARG A 225 8.24 28.95 2.55
C ARG A 225 9.65 28.37 2.44
N GLU A 226 10.19 27.87 3.56
CA GLU A 226 11.54 27.33 3.64
C GLU A 226 11.64 25.86 3.19
N ILE A 227 10.50 25.20 2.99
CA ILE A 227 10.45 23.78 2.64
C ILE A 227 11.05 23.53 1.25
N GLU A 228 11.84 22.47 1.19
CA GLU A 228 12.32 21.88 -0.06
C GLU A 228 11.55 20.58 -0.30
N TRP A 229 10.62 20.62 -1.26
CA TRP A 229 9.66 19.54 -1.49
C TRP A 229 10.30 18.26 -1.99
N ASN A 230 11.55 18.30 -2.50
CA ASN A 230 12.33 17.08 -2.75
C ASN A 230 12.36 16.12 -1.55
N LYS A 231 12.38 16.64 -0.32
CA LYS A 231 12.42 15.81 0.89
C LYS A 231 11.18 14.93 1.05
N TYR A 232 10.05 15.34 0.46
CA TYR A 232 8.75 14.68 0.55
C TYR A 232 8.29 14.06 -0.78
N ALA A 233 9.15 14.10 -1.80
CA ALA A 233 8.83 13.63 -3.14
C ALA A 233 9.17 12.15 -3.34
N THR A 234 8.40 11.50 -4.20
CA THR A 234 8.69 10.15 -4.68
C THR A 234 9.19 10.19 -6.11
N VAL A 235 10.23 9.42 -6.42
CA VAL A 235 10.80 9.34 -7.77
C VAL A 235 9.97 8.35 -8.59
N ALA A 236 9.53 8.77 -9.77
CA ALA A 236 8.90 7.93 -10.78
C ALA A 236 9.89 7.46 -11.84
N THR A 237 9.40 6.63 -12.76
CA THR A 237 10.12 6.30 -13.99
C THR A 237 10.48 7.59 -14.76
N ASN A 238 11.67 7.62 -15.35
CA ASN A 238 12.22 8.77 -16.10
C ASN A 238 12.64 10.00 -15.27
N SER A 239 13.03 9.80 -14.00
CA SER A 239 13.55 10.87 -13.12
C SER A 239 12.55 11.98 -12.78
N CYS A 240 11.28 11.82 -13.16
CA CYS A 240 10.18 12.67 -12.72
C CYS A 240 9.96 12.46 -11.22
N LYS A 241 9.74 13.53 -10.47
CA LYS A 241 9.42 13.48 -9.05
C LYS A 241 7.97 13.87 -8.84
N HIS A 242 7.30 13.17 -7.93
CA HIS A 242 5.90 13.40 -7.60
C HIS A 242 5.72 13.85 -6.16
N ILE A 243 4.90 14.88 -6.00
CA ILE A 243 4.23 15.24 -4.76
C ILE A 243 2.81 14.70 -4.83
N ARG A 244 2.35 14.13 -3.72
CA ARG A 244 0.97 13.68 -3.54
C ARG A 244 0.37 14.37 -2.33
N LYS A 245 -0.95 14.26 -2.14
CA LYS A 245 -1.62 14.80 -0.95
C LYS A 245 -0.94 14.35 0.36
N TYR A 246 -0.60 13.06 0.46
CA TYR A 246 0.08 12.52 1.65
C TYR A 246 1.48 13.13 1.87
N SER A 247 2.18 13.56 0.81
CA SER A 247 3.46 14.28 0.94
C SER A 247 3.28 15.61 1.65
N ILE A 248 2.18 16.31 1.35
CA ILE A 248 1.81 17.58 1.99
C ILE A 248 1.38 17.34 3.43
N GLU A 249 0.56 16.32 3.68
CA GLU A 249 0.12 15.94 5.04
C GLU A 249 1.31 15.55 5.93
N THR A 250 2.28 14.80 5.39
CA THR A 250 3.53 14.43 6.09
C THR A 250 4.35 15.66 6.42
N CYS A 251 4.57 16.54 5.45
CA CYS A 251 5.31 17.79 5.67
C CYS A 251 4.68 18.67 6.75
N LEU A 252 3.36 18.82 6.72
CA LEU A 252 2.64 19.59 7.74
C LEU A 252 2.73 18.95 9.13
N TYR A 253 2.63 17.62 9.23
CA TYR A 253 2.85 16.92 10.48
C TYR A 253 4.25 17.14 11.04
N ASP A 254 5.30 16.99 10.21
CA ASP A 254 6.70 17.22 10.61
C ASP A 254 6.96 18.66 11.08
N LEU A 255 6.16 19.62 10.59
CA LEU A 255 6.19 21.02 11.02
C LEU A 255 5.38 21.31 12.30
N GLY A 256 4.67 20.31 12.84
CA GLY A 256 3.84 20.41 14.04
C GLY A 256 2.35 20.67 13.80
N PHE A 257 1.88 20.55 12.55
CA PHE A 257 0.52 20.91 12.12
C PHE A 257 -0.31 19.69 11.70
N GLY A 258 -0.38 18.69 12.56
CA GLY A 258 -1.20 17.51 12.36
C GLY A 258 -1.03 16.49 13.48
N LYS A 259 -1.78 15.40 13.37
CA LYS A 259 -1.66 14.25 14.27
C LYS A 259 -1.49 12.97 13.47
N LYS A 260 -0.71 12.03 14.00
CA LYS A 260 -0.57 10.70 13.42
C LYS A 260 -1.88 9.93 13.59
N LEU A 261 -2.34 9.29 12.52
CA LEU A 261 -3.52 8.44 12.55
C LEU A 261 -3.12 7.01 12.94
N HIS A 262 -3.75 6.47 13.98
CA HIS A 262 -3.67 5.05 14.29
C HIS A 262 -4.72 4.30 13.47
N HIS A 263 -4.30 3.30 12.70
CA HIS A 263 -5.22 2.43 11.98
C HIS A 263 -6.06 1.66 13.01
N LYS A 264 -7.34 2.03 13.13
CA LYS A 264 -8.33 1.23 13.86
C LYS A 264 -8.64 0.00 13.02
N SER A 265 -8.64 -1.17 13.64
CA SER A 265 -9.17 -2.39 13.04
C SER A 265 -10.60 -2.13 12.55
N TYR A 266 -10.86 -2.27 11.25
CA TYR A 266 -12.23 -2.35 10.75
C TYR A 266 -12.79 -3.72 11.16
N SER A 267 -13.42 -3.81 12.34
CA SER A 267 -14.33 -4.93 12.65
C SER A 267 -15.59 -4.78 11.80
N LYS A 268 -15.51 -5.10 10.52
CA LYS A 268 -16.73 -5.42 9.78
C LYS A 268 -17.15 -6.81 10.19
N ASN A 269 -18.12 -6.88 11.11
CA ASN A 269 -19.04 -8.01 11.21
C ASN A 269 -19.82 -8.06 9.89
N ASN A 270 -19.21 -8.60 8.84
CA ASN A 270 -19.90 -8.91 7.59
C ASN A 270 -19.71 -10.40 7.31
N THR A 271 -20.50 -11.21 8.00
CA THR A 271 -21.06 -12.41 7.39
C THR A 271 -21.89 -11.92 6.21
N THR A 272 -21.31 -11.90 5.01
CA THR A 272 -22.07 -11.66 3.78
C THR A 272 -21.51 -12.58 2.73
N TYR A 273 -22.33 -13.58 2.41
CA TYR A 273 -22.29 -14.52 1.31
C TYR A 273 -21.32 -14.16 0.19
N ILE A 274 -20.36 -15.06 -0.04
CA ILE A 274 -19.58 -15.10 -1.27
C ILE A 274 -20.56 -15.62 -2.33
N ASP A 275 -20.86 -14.76 -3.31
CA ASP A 275 -21.68 -15.09 -4.47
C ASP A 275 -20.99 -16.20 -5.27
N GLU A 276 -21.68 -17.32 -5.45
CA GLU A 276 -21.26 -18.49 -6.20
C GLU A 276 -21.35 -18.18 -7.70
N THR A 277 -20.37 -17.47 -8.27
CA THR A 277 -20.23 -17.38 -9.74
C THR A 277 -18.80 -17.04 -10.15
N ILE A 278 -17.85 -17.93 -9.80
CA ILE A 278 -16.62 -18.11 -10.57
C ILE A 278 -16.31 -19.61 -10.56
N THR A 279 -17.01 -20.34 -11.43
CA THR A 279 -16.56 -21.64 -11.97
C THR A 279 -15.71 -21.41 -13.20
#